data_AF-A0A7X4JKM0-F1
#
_entry.id   AF-A0A7X4JKM0-F1
#
_cell.length_a   1.000
_cell.length_b   1.000
_cell.length_c   1.000
_cell.angle_alpha   90.00
_cell.angle_beta   90.00
_cell.angle_gamma   90.00
#
_symmetry.space_group_name_H-M   'P 1'
#
loop_
_entity.id
_entity.type
_entity.pdbx_description
1 polymer ?
#
loop_
_entity_poly.entity_id
_entity_poly.type
_entity_poly.pdbx_seq_one_letter_code
_entity_poly.pdbx_strand_id
1 'polypeptide(L)'
;MRPLTISLPDYLYEKLTQQAQAFETSLEELVLFQLKRDEARDAASAFLRKRAGRCLTVREPVFKETVPPLWVVPIFTNVAPPVEVGEIIVDADTGEVLSTQQDVVKMMKKGHVSFGFESFAIEKQERLAELLALNNERTLESNEKQEMETLLAEEQKLQIRNLETLEKRLLS
;
A
#
# COMPACT_ATOMS: atom_id res chain seq x y z
N MET A 1 6.14 -30.20 25.79
CA MET A 1 6.04 -28.75 26.04
C MET A 1 5.77 -28.52 27.51
N ARG A 2 6.34 -27.48 28.14
CA ARG A 2 6.03 -27.15 29.55
C ARG A 2 4.84 -26.18 29.56
N PRO A 3 3.83 -26.37 30.43
CA PRO A 3 2.73 -25.42 30.54
C PRO A 3 3.30 -24.07 30.98
N LEU A 4 2.93 -23.01 30.25
CA LEU A 4 3.39 -21.66 30.53
C LEU A 4 2.45 -21.05 31.58
N THR A 5 2.94 -20.86 32.80
CA THR A 5 2.16 -20.25 33.88
C THR A 5 2.39 -18.74 33.85
N ILE A 6 1.32 -17.97 33.65
CA ILE A 6 1.39 -16.50 33.61
C ILE A 6 0.63 -15.98 34.84
N SER A 7 1.30 -15.15 35.64
CA SER A 7 0.66 -14.40 36.72
C SER A 7 0.11 -13.09 36.18
N LEU A 8 -1.21 -12.93 36.19
CA LEU A 8 -1.89 -11.69 35.83
C LEU A 8 -2.27 -10.92 37.11
N PRO A 9 -2.11 -9.58 37.14
CA PRO A 9 -2.73 -8.75 38.15
C PRO A 9 -4.25 -8.91 38.18
N ASP A 10 -4.85 -8.83 39.37
CA ASP A 10 -6.30 -9.06 39.59
C ASP A 10 -7.18 -8.26 38.62
N TYR A 11 -6.86 -6.97 38.39
CA TYR A 11 -7.62 -6.11 37.49
C TYR A 11 -7.58 -6.56 36.01
N LEU A 12 -6.47 -7.15 35.55
CA LEU A 12 -6.36 -7.68 34.18
C LEU A 12 -7.09 -9.01 34.07
N TYR A 13 -6.99 -9.84 35.10
CA TYR A 13 -7.68 -11.12 35.14
C TYR A 13 -9.20 -10.92 35.07
N GLU A 14 -9.76 -10.02 35.87
CA GLU A 14 -11.21 -9.71 35.84
C GLU A 14 -11.64 -9.19 34.46
N LYS A 15 -10.88 -8.27 33.88
CA LYS A 15 -11.18 -7.68 32.56
C LYS A 15 -11.15 -8.74 31.45
N LEU A 16 -10.13 -9.58 31.41
CA LEU A 16 -10.01 -10.64 30.42
C LEU A 16 -11.07 -11.72 30.61
N THR A 17 -11.42 -12.04 31.86
CA THR A 17 -12.49 -13.01 32.16
C THR A 17 -13.85 -12.49 31.69
N GLN A 18 -14.15 -11.21 31.91
CA GLN A 18 -15.38 -10.58 31.38
C GLN A 18 -15.41 -10.58 29.85
N GLN A 19 -14.27 -10.31 29.20
CA GLN A 19 -14.18 -10.39 27.74
C GLN A 19 -14.38 -11.83 27.25
N ALA A 20 -13.72 -12.81 27.87
CA ALA A 20 -13.84 -14.23 27.51
C ALA A 20 -15.30 -14.71 27.62
N GLN A 21 -16.01 -14.30 28.67
CA GLN A 21 -17.44 -14.56 28.82
C GLN A 21 -18.29 -13.90 27.73
N ALA A 22 -18.00 -12.65 27.36
CA ALA A 22 -18.73 -11.94 26.32
C ALA A 22 -18.53 -12.56 24.92
N PHE A 23 -17.37 -13.17 24.68
CA PHE A 23 -17.05 -13.85 23.42
C PHE A 23 -17.29 -15.36 23.45
N GLU A 24 -17.87 -15.91 24.53
CA GLU A 24 -18.13 -17.35 24.71
C GLU A 24 -16.89 -18.24 24.49
N THR A 25 -15.70 -17.75 24.89
CA THR A 25 -14.40 -18.44 24.72
C THR A 25 -13.70 -18.65 26.06
N SER A 26 -12.70 -19.53 26.09
CA SER A 26 -11.84 -19.65 27.27
C SER A 26 -10.88 -18.47 27.38
N LEU A 27 -10.43 -18.16 28.61
CA LEU A 27 -9.44 -17.11 28.85
C LEU A 27 -8.12 -17.41 28.11
N GLU A 28 -7.74 -18.69 28.02
CA GLU A 28 -6.53 -19.14 27.32
C GLU A 28 -6.63 -18.88 25.81
N GLU A 29 -7.75 -19.27 25.19
CA GLU A 29 -8.00 -19.01 23.76
C GLU A 29 -8.06 -17.52 23.46
N LEU A 30 -8.69 -16.72 24.33
CA LEU A 30 -8.75 -15.27 24.17
C LEU A 30 -7.35 -14.64 24.22
N VAL A 31 -6.52 -15.06 25.17
CA VAL A 31 -5.13 -14.57 25.30
C VAL A 31 -4.31 -14.98 24.08
N LEU A 32 -4.41 -16.24 23.64
CA LEU A 32 -3.72 -16.70 22.43
C LEU A 32 -4.18 -15.95 21.18
N PHE A 33 -5.48 -15.68 21.06
CA PHE A 33 -6.04 -14.91 19.96
C PHE A 33 -5.51 -13.46 19.96
N GLN A 34 -5.46 -12.80 21.12
CA GLN A 34 -4.90 -11.46 21.25
C GLN A 34 -3.40 -11.43 20.91
N LEU A 35 -2.63 -12.42 21.36
CA LEU A 35 -1.21 -12.55 21.03
C LEU A 35 -1.01 -12.70 19.52
N LYS A 36 -1.75 -13.61 18.86
CA LYS A 36 -1.68 -13.78 17.40
C LYS A 36 -2.07 -12.51 16.65
N ARG A 37 -3.07 -11.78 17.16
CA ARG A 37 -3.48 -10.49 16.58
C ARG A 37 -2.35 -9.45 16.67
N ASP A 38 -1.68 -9.36 17.81
CA ASP A 38 -0.56 -8.44 18.01
C ASP A 38 0.65 -8.83 17.15
N GLU A 39 0.95 -10.13 17.04
CA GLU A 39 1.98 -10.68 16.14
C GLU A 39 1.70 -10.32 14.68
N ALA A 40 0.46 -10.48 14.21
CA ALA A 40 0.07 -10.12 12.85
C ALA A 40 0.22 -8.60 12.59
N ARG A 41 -0.15 -7.77 13.56
CA ARG A 41 0.04 -6.31 13.48
C ARG A 41 1.52 -5.95 13.39
N ASP A 42 2.35 -6.58 14.21
CA ASP A 42 3.78 -6.31 14.26
C ASP A 42 4.49 -6.80 13.00
N ALA A 43 4.10 -7.95 12.45
CA ALA A 43 4.57 -8.45 11.16
C ALA A 43 4.23 -7.48 10.01
N ALA A 44 2.99 -7.01 9.94
CA ALA A 44 2.57 -6.02 8.94
C ALA A 44 3.29 -4.67 9.11
N SER A 45 3.47 -4.22 10.35
CA SER A 45 4.21 -2.99 10.68
C SER A 45 5.69 -3.10 10.26
N ALA A 46 6.34 -4.22 10.56
CA ALA A 46 7.72 -4.48 10.16
C ALA A 46 7.86 -4.55 8.64
N PHE A 47 6.91 -5.18 7.94
CA PHE A 47 6.88 -5.23 6.48
C PHE A 47 6.73 -3.83 5.86
N LEU A 48 5.83 -3.01 6.38
CA LEU A 48 5.67 -1.62 5.94
C LEU A 48 6.90 -0.76 6.21
N ARG A 49 7.49 -0.83 7.40
CA ARG A 49 8.67 -0.02 7.73
C ARG A 49 9.82 -0.30 6.78
N LYS A 50 10.00 -1.56 6.35
CA LYS A 50 11.02 -1.95 5.37
C LYS A 50 10.77 -1.38 3.97
N ARG A 51 9.54 -1.02 3.62
CA ARG A 51 9.13 -0.71 2.23
C ARG A 51 8.60 0.72 2.02
N ALA A 52 7.74 1.20 2.91
CA ALA A 52 7.09 2.50 2.88
C ALA A 52 7.62 3.48 3.95
N GLY A 53 8.56 3.05 4.80
CA GLY A 53 9.14 3.88 5.85
C GLY A 53 8.10 4.38 6.85
N ARG A 54 8.02 5.71 7.05
CA ARG A 54 7.08 6.37 7.98
C ARG A 54 5.81 6.89 7.30
N CYS A 55 5.61 6.60 6.02
CA CYS A 55 4.53 7.20 5.23
C CYS A 55 3.17 6.57 5.51
N LEU A 56 3.19 5.29 5.91
CA LEU A 56 2.00 4.47 6.16
C LEU A 56 2.03 3.92 7.59
N THR A 57 0.85 3.72 8.16
CA THR A 57 0.65 3.17 9.50
C THR A 57 -0.33 2.01 9.45
N VAL A 58 -0.18 1.06 10.37
CA VAL A 58 -1.13 -0.05 10.55
C VAL A 58 -2.16 0.29 11.63
N ARG A 59 -3.38 -0.21 11.47
CA ARG A 59 -4.38 -0.26 12.55
C ARG A 59 -4.58 -1.69 13.07
N GLU A 60 -5.51 -1.84 14.00
CA GLU A 60 -5.86 -3.14 14.59
C GLU A 60 -6.27 -4.14 13.50
N PRO A 61 -5.68 -5.35 13.49
CA PRO A 61 -6.05 -6.39 12.54
C PRO A 61 -7.47 -6.90 12.77
N VAL A 62 -8.16 -7.21 11.68
CA VAL A 62 -9.48 -7.85 11.64
C VAL A 62 -9.30 -9.30 11.22
N PHE A 63 -9.85 -10.23 12.01
CA PHE A 63 -9.83 -11.65 11.69
C PHE A 63 -10.89 -11.97 10.63
N LYS A 64 -10.53 -12.72 9.59
CA LYS A 64 -11.44 -13.28 8.61
C LYS A 64 -11.39 -14.80 8.67
N GLU A 65 -12.53 -15.40 8.96
CA GLU A 65 -12.77 -16.85 8.95
C GLU A 65 -12.86 -17.38 7.51
N THR A 66 -11.74 -17.36 6.80
CA THR A 66 -11.58 -17.98 5.48
C THR A 66 -10.84 -19.33 5.61
N VAL A 67 -10.74 -20.07 4.51
CA VAL A 67 -9.90 -21.28 4.43
C VAL A 67 -8.78 -21.03 3.40
N PRO A 68 -7.54 -20.76 3.82
CA PRO A 68 -7.03 -20.66 5.20
C PRO A 68 -7.49 -19.39 5.95
N PRO A 69 -7.43 -19.36 7.29
CA PRO A 69 -7.83 -18.20 8.10
C PRO A 69 -6.84 -17.05 7.95
N LEU A 70 -7.34 -15.81 7.90
CA LEU A 70 -6.53 -14.65 7.56
C LEU A 70 -6.71 -13.50 8.56
N TRP A 71 -5.61 -12.82 8.86
CA TRP A 71 -5.61 -11.50 9.49
C TRP A 71 -5.51 -10.42 8.41
N VAL A 72 -6.47 -9.51 8.43
CA VAL A 72 -6.49 -8.34 7.56
C VAL A 72 -6.06 -7.13 8.37
N VAL A 73 -4.90 -6.57 8.04
CA VAL A 73 -4.32 -5.41 8.71
C VAL A 73 -4.56 -4.17 7.86
N PRO A 74 -5.50 -3.29 8.22
CA PRO A 74 -5.80 -2.11 7.42
C PRO A 74 -4.68 -1.06 7.55
N ILE A 75 -4.40 -0.39 6.43
CA ILE A 75 -3.26 0.51 6.24
C ILE A 75 -3.76 1.92 5.98
N PHE A 76 -3.22 2.87 6.75
CA PHE A 76 -3.61 4.27 6.69
C PHE A 76 -2.42 5.17 6.35
N THR A 77 -2.70 6.33 5.78
CA THR A 77 -1.72 7.41 5.67
C THR A 77 -1.30 7.92 7.06
N ASN A 78 -0.06 8.35 7.20
CA ASN A 78 0.45 8.95 8.44
C ASN A 78 0.17 10.47 8.53
N VAL A 79 -0.68 11.00 7.66
CA VAL A 79 -1.04 12.42 7.58
C VAL A 79 -2.45 12.59 8.12
N ALA A 80 -2.71 13.66 8.88
CA ALA A 80 -4.05 13.98 9.33
C ALA A 80 -4.85 14.69 8.21
N PRO A 81 -6.08 14.27 7.89
CA PRO A 81 -6.80 13.12 8.45
C PRO A 81 -6.29 11.78 7.89
N PRO A 82 -6.17 10.73 8.73
CA PRO A 82 -5.69 9.43 8.28
C PRO A 82 -6.72 8.81 7.31
N VAL A 83 -6.28 8.49 6.10
CA VAL A 83 -7.10 7.87 5.06
C VAL A 83 -6.66 6.44 4.86
N GLU A 84 -7.62 5.51 4.78
CA GLU A 84 -7.34 4.11 4.46
C GLU A 84 -6.90 3.99 3.01
N VAL A 85 -5.74 3.37 2.78
CA VAL A 85 -5.13 3.25 1.46
C VAL A 85 -5.08 1.80 0.95
N GLY A 86 -5.30 0.84 1.84
CA GLY A 86 -5.32 -0.58 1.52
C GLY A 86 -5.20 -1.46 2.76
N GLU A 87 -4.86 -2.72 2.53
CA GLU A 87 -4.78 -3.76 3.55
C GLU A 87 -3.54 -4.63 3.32
N ILE A 88 -2.96 -5.13 4.42
CA ILE A 88 -1.96 -6.20 4.41
C ILE A 88 -2.62 -7.47 4.92
N ILE A 89 -2.42 -8.57 4.21
CA ILE A 89 -2.95 -9.88 4.56
C ILE A 89 -1.82 -10.68 5.22
N VAL A 90 -2.11 -11.23 6.39
CA VAL A 90 -1.23 -12.12 7.15
C VAL A 90 -1.95 -13.44 7.38
N ASP A 91 -1.28 -14.55 7.13
CA ASP A 91 -1.81 -15.88 7.42
C ASP A 91 -1.96 -16.06 8.94
N ALA A 92 -3.13 -16.52 9.40
CA ALA A 92 -3.42 -16.62 10.84
C ALA A 92 -2.80 -17.84 11.53
N ASP A 93 -2.33 -18.82 10.75
CA ASP A 93 -1.73 -20.04 11.27
C ASP A 93 -0.19 -19.94 11.26
N THR A 94 0.38 -19.39 10.19
CA THR A 94 1.85 -19.28 10.04
C THR A 94 2.41 -17.92 10.46
N GLY A 95 1.57 -16.87 10.52
CA GLY A 95 2.01 -15.50 10.74
C GLY A 95 2.76 -14.90 9.54
N GLU A 96 2.76 -15.57 8.39
CA GLU A 96 3.44 -15.09 7.19
C GLU A 96 2.65 -13.98 6.50
N VAL A 97 3.36 -12.93 6.08
CA VAL A 97 2.75 -11.84 5.32
C VAL A 97 2.56 -12.28 3.87
N LEU A 98 1.30 -12.38 3.43
CA LEU A 98 0.92 -12.79 2.09
C LEU A 98 0.95 -11.63 1.08
N SER A 99 0.91 -10.38 1.56
CA SER A 99 0.94 -9.19 0.70
C SER A 99 2.31 -8.96 0.05
N THR A 100 2.28 -8.53 -1.21
CA THR A 100 3.49 -8.35 -2.03
C THR A 100 4.02 -6.92 -1.97
N GLN A 101 5.25 -6.72 -2.45
CA GLN A 101 5.83 -5.37 -2.59
C GLN A 101 5.01 -4.47 -3.53
N GLN A 102 4.37 -5.03 -4.55
CA GLN A 102 3.55 -4.26 -5.49
C GLN A 102 2.32 -3.66 -4.81
N ASP A 103 1.77 -4.35 -3.81
CA ASP A 103 0.62 -3.87 -3.05
C ASP A 103 0.99 -2.62 -2.24
N VAL A 104 2.18 -2.63 -1.61
CA VAL A 104 2.71 -1.46 -0.89
C VAL A 104 2.94 -0.28 -1.83
N VAL A 105 3.48 -0.51 -3.02
CA VAL A 105 3.66 0.56 -4.03
C VAL A 105 2.32 1.14 -4.48
N LYS A 106 1.30 0.30 -4.69
CA LYS A 106 -0.06 0.77 -5.02
C LYS A 106 -0.67 1.59 -3.87
N MET A 107 -0.48 1.16 -2.62
CA MET A 107 -0.94 1.89 -1.44
C MET A 107 -0.25 3.25 -1.30
N MET A 108 1.06 3.31 -1.51
CA MET A 108 1.81 4.58 -1.52
C MET A 108 1.33 5.53 -2.62
N LYS A 109 1.02 5.01 -3.82
CA LYS A 109 0.47 5.84 -4.91
C LYS A 109 -0.92 6.40 -4.56
N LYS A 110 -1.78 5.60 -3.94
CA LYS A 110 -3.13 6.04 -3.51
C LYS A 110 -3.07 7.08 -2.39
N GLY A 111 -2.18 6.88 -1.43
CA GLY A 111 -2.12 7.66 -0.19
C GLY A 111 -1.61 9.09 -0.30
N HIS A 112 -1.22 9.59 -1.49
CA HIS A 112 -0.54 10.88 -1.66
C HIS A 112 0.54 11.06 -0.58
N VAL A 113 1.62 10.30 -0.70
CA VAL A 113 2.67 10.24 0.32
C VAL A 113 3.37 11.59 0.46
N SER A 114 3.02 12.32 1.52
CA SER A 114 3.77 13.48 1.97
C SER A 114 5.02 12.99 2.73
N PHE A 115 6.19 13.22 2.15
CA PHE A 115 7.45 12.95 2.84
C PHE A 115 7.70 14.05 3.87
N GLY A 116 7.53 13.70 5.15
CA GLY A 116 8.01 14.53 6.26
C GLY A 116 9.52 14.36 6.38
N PHE A 117 10.28 15.33 5.88
CA PHE A 117 11.71 15.41 6.15
C PHE A 117 11.96 16.07 7.51
N GLU A 118 13.08 15.76 8.16
CA GLU A 118 13.59 16.61 9.25
C GLU A 118 13.70 18.05 8.73
N SER A 119 13.42 19.05 9.59
CA SER A 119 13.36 20.45 9.18
C SER A 119 14.64 20.86 8.44
N PHE A 120 14.54 21.03 7.13
CA PHE A 120 15.63 21.58 6.34
C PHE A 120 15.61 23.11 6.45
N ALA A 121 16.77 23.73 6.27
CA ALA A 121 16.81 25.16 5.98
C ALA A 121 15.90 25.46 4.77
N ILE A 122 15.15 26.56 4.83
CA ILE A 122 14.11 26.95 3.86
C ILE A 122 14.63 26.85 2.41
N GLU A 123 15.88 27.26 2.18
CA GLU A 123 16.57 27.21 0.87
C GLU A 123 16.63 25.80 0.24
N LYS A 124 16.66 24.73 1.04
CA LYS A 124 16.66 23.35 0.53
C LYS A 124 15.26 22.83 0.21
N GLN A 125 14.22 23.39 0.82
CA GLN A 125 12.83 23.03 0.52
C GLN A 125 12.39 23.63 -0.83
N GLU A 126 12.74 24.89 -1.08
CA GLU A 126 12.49 25.55 -2.37
C GLU A 126 13.18 24.82 -3.52
N ARG A 127 14.46 24.47 -3.34
CA ARG A 127 15.22 23.71 -4.34
C ARG A 127 14.67 22.31 -4.59
N LEU A 128 14.08 21.65 -3.59
CA LEU A 128 13.39 20.37 -3.77
C LEU A 128 12.11 20.53 -4.58
N ALA A 129 11.32 21.58 -4.32
CA ALA A 129 10.11 21.89 -5.06
C ALA A 129 10.41 22.20 -6.53
N GLU A 130 11.46 22.98 -6.80
CA GLU A 130 11.94 23.24 -8.16
C GLU A 130 12.37 21.97 -8.89
N LEU A 131 13.14 21.08 -8.23
CA LEU A 131 13.56 19.81 -8.81
C LEU A 131 12.38 18.87 -9.11
N LEU A 132 11.34 18.87 -8.26
CA LEU A 132 10.12 18.10 -8.49
C LEU A 132 9.30 18.66 -9.65
N ALA A 133 9.19 19.99 -9.77
CA ALA A 133 8.53 20.65 -10.89
C ALA A 133 9.21 20.34 -12.22
N LEU A 134 10.55 20.47 -12.28
CA LEU A 134 11.36 20.16 -13.47
C LEU A 134 11.24 18.70 -13.92
N ASN A 135 11.06 17.76 -12.98
CA ASN A 135 10.91 16.35 -13.30
C ASN A 135 9.52 16.02 -13.88
N ASN A 136 8.48 16.72 -13.42
CA ASN A 136 7.14 16.61 -14.01
C ASN A 136 7.09 17.21 -15.42
N GLU A 137 7.76 18.34 -15.64
CA GLU A 137 7.85 18.99 -16.97
C GLU A 137 8.56 18.09 -18.00
N ARG A 138 9.68 17.46 -17.64
CA ARG A 138 10.37 16.50 -18.54
C ARG A 138 9.53 15.30 -18.94
N THR A 139 8.62 14.87 -18.07
CA THR A 139 7.74 13.72 -18.36
C THR A 139 6.63 14.12 -19.35
N LEU A 140 6.14 15.37 -19.26
CA LEU A 140 5.16 15.93 -20.19
C LEU A 140 5.76 16.13 -21.59
N GLU A 141 6.97 16.70 -21.69
CA GLU A 141 7.66 16.90 -22.98
C GLU A 141 7.93 15.57 -23.71
N SER A 142 8.19 14.49 -22.98
CA SER A 142 8.41 13.17 -23.57
C SER A 142 7.14 12.57 -24.16
N ASN A 143 5.98 12.80 -23.52
CA ASN A 143 4.70 12.29 -24.00
C ASN A 143 4.21 13.07 -25.22
N GLU A 144 4.35 14.40 -25.21
CA GLU A 144 3.99 15.25 -26.35
C GLU A 144 4.83 14.93 -27.60
N LYS A 145 6.11 14.61 -27.44
CA LYS A 145 6.96 14.16 -28.55
C LYS A 145 6.53 12.81 -29.12
N GLN A 146 6.16 11.85 -28.27
CA GLN A 146 5.67 10.55 -28.74
C GLN A 146 4.33 10.68 -29.48
N GLU A 147 3.40 11.49 -28.99
CA GLU A 147 2.13 11.75 -29.67
C GLU A 147 2.35 12.42 -31.04
N MET A 148 3.24 13.43 -31.11
CA MET A 148 3.56 14.09 -32.37
C MET A 148 4.22 13.15 -33.39
N GLU A 149 5.14 12.28 -32.96
CA GLU A 149 5.76 11.26 -33.82
C GLU A 149 4.73 10.25 -34.35
N THR A 150 3.76 9.85 -33.53
CA THR A 150 2.68 8.96 -33.99
C THR A 150 1.76 9.63 -34.99
N LEU A 151 1.39 10.89 -34.78
CA LEU A 151 0.55 11.66 -35.71
C LEU A 151 1.25 11.88 -37.07
N LEU A 152 2.55 12.21 -37.05
CA LEU A 152 3.36 12.33 -38.27
C LEU A 152 3.45 11.01 -39.05
N ALA A 153 3.58 9.87 -38.36
CA ALA A 153 3.61 8.57 -39.00
C ALA A 153 2.25 8.18 -39.63
N GLU A 154 1.13 8.56 -39.01
CA GLU A 154 -0.19 8.36 -39.59
C GLU A 154 -0.44 9.25 -40.81
N GLU A 155 -0.02 10.51 -40.76
CA GLU A 155 -0.15 11.43 -41.89
C GLU A 155 0.69 10.97 -43.09
N GLN A 156 1.92 10.51 -42.87
CA GLN A 156 2.75 9.94 -43.93
C GLN A 156 2.12 8.69 -44.56
N LYS A 157 1.49 7.81 -43.76
CA LYS A 157 0.77 6.64 -44.28
C LYS A 157 -0.45 7.05 -45.12
N LEU A 158 -1.18 8.07 -44.71
CA LEU A 158 -2.31 8.61 -45.47
C LEU A 158 -1.86 9.21 -46.80
N GLN A 159 -0.74 9.95 -46.81
CA GLN A 159 -0.16 10.51 -48.03
C GLN A 159 0.26 9.40 -49.01
N ILE A 160 0.94 8.36 -48.54
CA ILE A 160 1.31 7.20 -49.38
C ILE A 160 0.07 6.53 -49.97
N ARG A 161 -0.96 6.29 -49.15
CA ARG A 161 -2.22 5.67 -49.60
C ARG A 161 -2.97 6.52 -50.64
N ASN A 162 -2.91 7.84 -50.50
CA ASN A 162 -3.49 8.78 -51.45
C ASN A 162 -2.72 8.80 -52.78
N LEU A 163 -1.38 8.71 -52.73
CA LEU A 163 -0.56 8.61 -53.94
C LEU A 163 -0.83 7.30 -54.69
N GLU A 164 -0.91 6.18 -53.99
CA GLU A 164 -1.24 4.87 -54.59
C GLU A 164 -2.64 4.84 -55.24
N THR A 165 -3.61 5.55 -54.65
CA THR A 165 -4.97 5.65 -55.21
C THR A 165 -5.06 6.61 -56.40
N LEU A 166 -4.23 7.66 -56.44
CA LEU A 166 -4.11 8.53 -57.60
C LEU A 166 -3.42 7.83 -58.78
N GLU A 167 -2.36 7.08 -58.51
CA GLU A 167 -1.64 6.30 -59.55
C GLU A 167 -2.56 5.26 -60.18
N LYS A 168 -3.38 4.55 -59.38
CA LYS A 168 -4.39 3.61 -59.87
C LYS A 168 -5.48 4.26 -60.74
N ARG A 169 -5.79 5.54 -60.53
CA ARG A 169 -6.77 6.30 -61.36
C ARG A 169 -6.17 6.87 -62.63
N LEU A 170 -4.85 7.06 -62.69
CA LEU A 170 -4.14 7.55 -63.87
C LEU A 170 -3.79 6.43 -64.86
N LEU A 171 -3.72 5.18 -64.38
CA LEU A 171 -3.46 3.98 -65.18
C LEU A 171 -4.74 3.28 -65.69
N SER A 172 -5.92 3.83 -65.39
CA SER A 172 -7.23 3.42 -65.91
C SER A 172 -7.74 4.41 -66.94
#